data_AF-A0A1G7Z0J8-F1
#
_entry.id   AF-A0A1G7Z0J8-F1
#
_cell.length_a   1.000
_cell.length_b   1.000
_cell.length_c   1.000
_cell.angle_alpha   90.00
_cell.angle_beta   90.00
_cell.angle_gamma   90.00
#
_symmetry.space_group_name_H-M   'P 1'
#
loop_
_entity.id
_entity.type
_entity.pdbx_description
1 polymer ?
#
loop_
_entity_poly.entity_id
_entity_poly.type
_entity_poly.pdbx_seq_one_letter_code
_entity_poly.pdbx_strand_id
1 'polypeptide(L)'
;MPDDERPGRSFSKGLSIAARTVWAKHDRRTDGWLPLWRHMADSGAVAALLWDGWLPLQIRRLVAESLPNGNGDARRLATWLAMAHDIGKATPAFACQVEVLADQMRLAGLDMPHQRQMPDRKLAPHGLAGQVLLQEWLVDRYGWSRSAALQFAVVAGSHHGIPPTHSNIQALNVHPDLLRTHGCESVWKNVQHEILDRAAVESGVEDRLADWAKVKLPQPVQVLLTGLVIVADWIASNADLFPYFPEAGGTADGERIKAAWSALDLPELWQGIDPTEEPADLFAARFDFPPGSCVRPVQERAVRLARSMPAPGPVQRRADGLPATVPWLAEGHGGVELPTDVAPEQKVARIIGSCGLRLSHHFSIPATLDRAIEELEEEYLPAWQTKECYWLAGELILTLDENCRRRLAGYELRYSSADGLEVTRHE
;
A
#
# COMPACT_ATOMS: atom_id res chain seq x y z
N MET A 1 -22.16 5.45 -8.27
CA MET A 1 -22.14 6.71 -7.52
C MET A 1 -22.93 6.52 -6.24
N PRO A 2 -22.29 6.67 -5.06
CA PRO A 2 -22.97 7.23 -3.92
C PRO A 2 -22.40 8.62 -3.65
N ASP A 3 -23.29 9.61 -3.67
CA ASP A 3 -23.10 10.94 -3.11
C ASP A 3 -22.65 10.85 -1.65
N ASP A 4 -21.44 11.27 -1.35
CA ASP A 4 -21.06 11.79 -0.03
C ASP A 4 -20.66 13.26 -0.26
N GLU A 5 -21.64 14.09 -0.63
CA GLU A 5 -21.52 15.55 -0.58
C GLU A 5 -21.47 15.99 0.89
N ARG A 6 -20.34 15.75 1.56
CA ARG A 6 -19.97 16.56 2.71
C ARG A 6 -19.43 17.89 2.17
N PRO A 7 -20.08 19.03 2.45
CA PRO A 7 -19.62 20.32 1.96
C PRO A 7 -18.19 20.56 2.47
N GLY A 8 -17.26 20.77 1.52
CA GLY A 8 -15.83 20.89 1.76
C GLY A 8 -15.52 21.85 2.90
N ARG A 9 -15.18 21.29 4.07
CA ARG A 9 -14.58 22.06 5.14
C ARG A 9 -13.17 22.37 4.69
N SER A 10 -12.98 23.54 4.09
CA SER A 10 -11.66 24.08 3.73
C SER A 10 -10.68 23.82 4.89
N PHE A 11 -9.64 23.00 4.65
CA PHE A 11 -8.71 22.50 5.69
C PHE A 11 -8.26 23.62 6.63
N SER A 12 -8.01 24.80 6.05
CA SER A 12 -7.63 26.04 6.74
C SER A 12 -8.64 26.61 7.74
N LYS A 13 -9.96 26.39 7.59
CA LYS A 13 -11.00 27.03 8.43
C LYS A 13 -10.86 26.70 9.92
N GLY A 14 -10.32 25.53 10.24
CA GLY A 14 -10.06 25.10 11.61
C GLY A 14 -8.64 25.36 12.10
N LEU A 15 -7.82 26.09 11.33
CA LEU A 15 -6.44 26.46 11.69
C LEU A 15 -6.35 27.90 12.20
N SER A 16 -5.57 28.09 13.26
CA SER A 16 -5.12 29.35 13.80
C SER A 16 -4.30 30.16 12.80
N ILE A 17 -4.12 31.45 13.05
CA ILE A 17 -3.28 32.31 12.21
C ILE A 17 -1.86 31.73 12.13
N ALA A 18 -1.28 31.34 13.26
CA ALA A 18 0.06 30.74 13.32
C ALA A 18 0.17 29.44 12.51
N ALA A 19 -0.81 28.54 12.59
CA ALA A 19 -0.78 27.32 11.79
C ALA A 19 -0.91 27.58 10.28
N ARG A 20 -1.59 28.65 9.87
CA ARG A 20 -1.72 29.03 8.46
C ARG A 20 -0.47 29.67 7.87
N THR A 21 0.45 30.21 8.68
CA THR A 21 1.71 30.80 8.19
C THR A 21 2.80 29.76 7.92
N VAL A 22 2.66 28.53 8.42
CA VAL A 22 3.63 27.45 8.15
C VAL A 22 3.67 27.16 6.66
N TRP A 23 4.86 27.19 6.07
CA TRP A 23 5.08 26.99 4.63
C TRP A 23 5.62 25.59 4.32
N ALA A 24 5.35 25.10 3.10
CA ALA A 24 5.86 23.81 2.63
C ALA A 24 6.67 23.88 1.33
N LYS A 25 6.34 24.79 0.43
CA LYS A 25 7.03 24.99 -0.86
C LYS A 25 7.34 26.48 -1.05
N HIS A 26 8.48 26.76 -1.66
CA HIS A 26 8.92 28.11 -2.06
C HIS A 26 9.68 27.99 -3.38
N ASP A 27 9.31 28.80 -4.36
CA ASP A 27 10.06 28.96 -5.61
C ASP A 27 10.82 30.29 -5.58
N ARG A 28 12.15 30.21 -5.60
CA ARG A 28 13.03 31.39 -5.58
C ARG A 28 12.94 32.24 -6.85
N ARG A 29 12.44 31.71 -7.96
CA ARG A 29 12.35 32.44 -9.24
C ARG A 29 11.12 33.34 -9.30
N THR A 30 9.98 32.82 -8.88
CA THR A 30 8.68 33.52 -8.89
C THR A 30 8.36 34.17 -7.55
N ASP A 31 9.10 33.83 -6.49
CA ASP A 31 8.78 34.09 -5.09
C ASP A 31 7.42 33.49 -4.66
N GLY A 32 6.90 32.55 -5.45
CA GLY A 32 5.69 31.81 -5.15
C GLY A 32 5.91 30.87 -3.96
N TRP A 33 4.89 30.70 -3.15
CA TRP A 33 4.95 29.78 -2.00
C TRP A 33 3.64 29.04 -1.79
N LEU A 34 3.72 27.93 -1.05
CA LEU A 34 2.56 27.12 -0.71
C LEU A 34 2.50 26.88 0.81
N PRO A 35 1.38 27.23 1.48
CA PRO A 35 1.17 26.88 2.87
C PRO A 35 1.21 25.36 3.08
N LEU A 36 1.75 24.94 4.23
CA LEU A 36 1.87 23.52 4.57
C LEU A 36 0.53 22.81 4.57
N TRP A 37 -0.48 23.41 5.21
CA TRP A 37 -1.83 22.85 5.25
C TRP A 37 -2.44 22.62 3.86
N ARG A 38 -2.10 23.48 2.89
CA ARG A 38 -2.61 23.35 1.51
C ARG A 38 -1.94 22.18 0.82
N HIS A 39 -0.62 22.09 0.93
CA HIS A 39 0.13 20.97 0.38
C HIS A 39 -0.32 19.63 0.97
N MET A 40 -0.53 19.56 2.29
CA MET A 40 -1.07 18.38 2.97
C MET A 40 -2.46 18.00 2.46
N ALA A 41 -3.35 18.98 2.27
CA ALA A 41 -4.67 18.74 1.69
C ALA A 41 -4.60 18.23 0.24
N ASP A 42 -3.71 18.82 -0.58
CA ASP A 42 -3.46 18.40 -1.97
C ASP A 42 -2.94 16.96 -2.02
N SER A 43 -1.93 16.61 -1.22
CA SER A 43 -1.37 15.25 -1.16
C SER A 43 -2.39 14.21 -0.68
N GLY A 44 -3.22 14.55 0.31
CA GLY A 44 -4.31 13.69 0.76
C GLY A 44 -5.35 13.42 -0.34
N ALA A 45 -5.80 14.47 -1.02
CA ALA A 45 -6.78 14.34 -2.08
C ALA A 45 -6.25 13.52 -3.27
N VAL A 46 -4.98 13.72 -3.64
CA VAL A 46 -4.30 12.92 -4.67
C VAL A 46 -4.20 11.46 -4.24
N ALA A 47 -3.81 11.18 -3.00
CA ALA A 47 -3.71 9.82 -2.49
C ALA A 47 -5.07 9.08 -2.54
N ALA A 48 -6.17 9.77 -2.23
CA ALA A 48 -7.52 9.23 -2.35
C ALA A 48 -7.88 8.89 -3.81
N LEU A 49 -7.55 9.76 -4.77
CA LEU A 49 -7.79 9.53 -6.19
C LEU A 49 -6.92 8.39 -6.75
N LEU A 50 -5.65 8.33 -6.35
CA LEU A 50 -4.75 7.22 -6.70
C LEU A 50 -5.28 5.89 -6.14
N TRP A 51 -5.75 5.88 -4.89
CA TRP A 51 -6.35 4.69 -4.27
C TRP A 51 -7.56 4.18 -5.06
N ASP A 52 -8.44 5.09 -5.46
CA ASP A 52 -9.71 4.72 -6.11
C ASP A 52 -9.50 4.29 -7.57
N GLY A 53 -8.68 5.04 -8.32
CA GLY A 53 -8.61 4.95 -9.78
C GLY A 53 -7.29 4.44 -10.38
N TRP A 54 -6.21 4.35 -9.61
CA TRP A 54 -4.87 4.00 -10.14
C TRP A 54 -4.21 2.78 -9.47
N LEU A 55 -4.51 2.53 -8.19
CA LEU A 55 -3.83 1.49 -7.42
C LEU A 55 -4.33 0.08 -7.74
N PRO A 56 -3.45 -0.90 -8.03
CA PRO A 56 -3.85 -2.27 -8.34
C PRO A 56 -4.70 -2.90 -7.23
N LEU A 57 -5.71 -3.69 -7.61
CA LEU A 57 -6.66 -4.31 -6.68
C LEU A 57 -5.97 -5.18 -5.62
N GLN A 58 -4.89 -5.86 -5.99
CA GLN A 58 -4.13 -6.74 -5.09
C GLN A 58 -3.45 -5.93 -3.98
N ILE A 59 -2.96 -4.73 -4.28
CA ILE A 59 -2.36 -3.83 -3.27
C ILE A 59 -3.44 -3.32 -2.31
N ARG A 60 -4.61 -2.94 -2.84
CA ARG A 60 -5.76 -2.53 -2.01
C ARG A 60 -6.20 -3.64 -1.05
N ARG A 61 -6.30 -4.88 -1.54
CA ARG A 61 -6.64 -6.07 -0.73
C ARG A 61 -5.61 -6.31 0.38
N LEU A 62 -4.32 -6.34 0.03
CA LEU A 62 -3.25 -6.59 0.99
C LEU A 62 -3.24 -5.57 2.16
N VAL A 63 -3.48 -4.30 1.87
CA VAL A 63 -3.58 -3.25 2.91
C VAL A 63 -4.87 -3.43 3.71
N ALA A 64 -6.00 -3.70 3.04
CA ALA A 64 -7.30 -3.90 3.66
C ALA A 64 -7.34 -5.08 4.64
N GLU A 65 -6.68 -6.20 4.30
CA GLU A 65 -6.58 -7.39 5.16
C GLU A 65 -5.95 -7.09 6.54
N SER A 66 -5.13 -6.04 6.62
CA SER A 66 -4.49 -5.63 7.87
C SER A 66 -5.38 -4.75 8.76
N LEU A 67 -6.58 -4.35 8.31
CA LEU A 67 -7.40 -3.32 8.94
C LEU A 67 -8.81 -3.80 9.30
N PRO A 68 -9.38 -3.38 10.45
CA PRO A 68 -10.66 -3.92 10.94
C PRO A 68 -11.86 -3.72 9.99
N ASN A 69 -11.95 -2.59 9.28
CA ASN A 69 -13.02 -2.33 8.30
C ASN A 69 -12.55 -2.51 6.84
N GLY A 70 -11.51 -3.30 6.61
CA GLY A 70 -11.04 -3.65 5.27
C GLY A 70 -10.74 -2.43 4.40
N ASN A 71 -11.30 -2.41 3.19
CA ASN A 71 -11.01 -1.40 2.18
C ASN A 71 -11.41 0.03 2.60
N GLY A 72 -12.43 0.18 3.45
CA GLY A 72 -12.85 1.49 3.96
C GLY A 72 -11.79 2.14 4.84
N ASP A 73 -11.21 1.35 5.76
CA ASP A 73 -10.09 1.81 6.59
C ASP A 73 -8.83 2.01 5.76
N ALA A 74 -8.56 1.13 4.80
CA ALA A 74 -7.36 1.19 3.95
C ALA A 74 -7.28 2.50 3.15
N ARG A 75 -8.39 2.91 2.53
CA ARG A 75 -8.47 4.19 1.80
C ARG A 75 -8.26 5.39 2.72
N ARG A 76 -8.91 5.40 3.88
CA ARG A 76 -8.79 6.48 4.86
C ARG A 76 -7.38 6.58 5.43
N LEU A 77 -6.77 5.43 5.71
CA LEU A 77 -5.39 5.33 6.18
C LEU A 77 -4.41 5.91 5.15
N ALA A 78 -4.51 5.49 3.88
CA ALA A 78 -3.68 6.01 2.80
C ALA A 78 -3.81 7.54 2.64
N THR A 79 -5.05 8.04 2.68
CA THR A 79 -5.35 9.47 2.62
C THR A 79 -4.72 10.22 3.79
N TRP A 80 -4.94 9.76 5.02
CA TRP A 80 -4.42 10.40 6.24
C TRP A 80 -2.90 10.40 6.30
N LEU A 81 -2.24 9.29 5.93
CA LEU A 81 -0.78 9.23 5.88
C LEU A 81 -0.21 10.22 4.87
N ALA A 82 -0.84 10.35 3.69
CA ALA A 82 -0.45 11.35 2.71
C ALA A 82 -0.72 12.78 3.18
N MET A 83 -1.79 13.02 3.95
CA MET A 83 -1.99 14.33 4.57
C MET A 83 -0.92 14.64 5.61
N ALA A 84 -0.55 13.67 6.45
CA ALA A 84 0.35 13.87 7.59
C ALA A 84 1.85 13.84 7.24
N HIS A 85 2.23 13.38 6.03
CA HIS A 85 3.62 13.04 5.68
C HIS A 85 4.62 14.18 5.94
N ASP A 86 4.20 15.42 5.70
CA ASP A 86 5.05 16.60 5.69
C ASP A 86 4.99 17.43 6.98
N ILE A 87 4.34 16.90 8.04
CA ILE A 87 4.19 17.62 9.31
C ILE A 87 5.53 18.08 9.91
N GLY A 88 6.64 17.39 9.61
CA GLY A 88 7.97 17.79 10.04
C GLY A 88 8.47 19.12 9.46
N LYS A 89 7.77 19.69 8.48
CA LYS A 89 8.00 21.07 8.01
C LYS A 89 7.53 22.13 9.01
N ALA A 90 6.59 21.78 9.90
CA ALA A 90 6.18 22.61 11.02
C ALA A 90 7.22 22.56 12.16
N THR A 91 8.49 22.82 11.85
CA THR A 91 9.60 22.84 12.80
C THR A 91 10.54 24.03 12.55
N PRO A 92 11.22 24.55 13.58
CA PRO A 92 12.28 25.56 13.43
C PRO A 92 13.35 25.18 12.40
N ALA A 93 13.80 23.92 12.41
CA ALA A 93 14.85 23.41 11.53
C ALA A 93 14.49 23.45 10.03
N PHE A 94 13.19 23.35 9.72
CA PHE A 94 12.68 23.53 8.36
C PHE A 94 12.34 24.98 8.06
N ALA A 95 11.57 25.62 8.94
CA ALA A 95 10.99 26.94 8.73
C ALA A 95 12.05 28.01 8.42
N CYS A 96 13.20 27.98 9.12
CA CYS A 96 14.27 28.97 8.94
C CYS A 96 14.95 28.93 7.56
N GLN A 97 14.67 27.94 6.71
CA GLN A 97 15.33 27.81 5.41
C GLN A 97 14.99 28.93 4.41
N VAL A 98 13.87 29.63 4.61
CA VAL A 98 13.44 30.78 3.81
C VAL A 98 13.06 31.90 4.78
N GLU A 99 13.99 32.84 5.01
CA GLU A 99 13.84 33.86 6.06
C GLU A 99 12.59 34.72 5.90
N VAL A 100 12.22 35.10 4.66
CA VAL A 100 11.02 35.92 4.41
C VAL A 100 9.73 35.21 4.87
N LEU A 101 9.64 33.90 4.67
CA LEU A 101 8.50 33.10 5.13
C LEU A 101 8.59 32.83 6.64
N ALA A 102 9.81 32.61 7.16
CA ALA A 102 10.07 32.45 8.58
C ALA A 102 9.67 33.72 9.36
N ASP A 103 9.91 34.92 8.82
CA ASP A 103 9.52 36.19 9.44
C ASP A 103 8.00 36.27 9.65
N GLN A 104 7.20 35.80 8.69
CA GLN A 104 5.74 35.72 8.85
C GLN A 104 5.34 34.74 9.97
N MET A 105 6.09 33.65 10.14
CA MET A 105 5.90 32.72 11.24
C MET A 105 6.30 33.34 12.60
N ARG A 106 7.42 34.09 12.67
CA ARG A 106 7.85 34.84 13.87
C ARG A 106 6.78 35.84 14.30
N LEU A 107 6.24 36.62 13.35
CA LEU A 107 5.17 37.58 13.61
C LEU A 107 3.90 36.91 14.17
N ALA A 108 3.69 35.62 13.91
CA ALA A 108 2.59 34.83 14.44
C ALA A 108 2.93 34.09 15.75
N GLY A 109 4.11 34.34 16.36
CA GLY A 109 4.55 33.76 17.63
C GLY A 109 5.29 32.43 17.51
N LEU A 110 5.56 31.95 16.29
CA LEU A 110 6.42 30.79 16.06
C LEU A 110 7.88 31.24 15.98
N ASP A 111 8.41 31.79 17.07
CA ASP A 111 9.81 32.26 17.08
C ASP A 111 10.78 31.11 16.78
N MET A 112 11.81 31.43 16.00
CA MET A 112 12.93 30.53 15.72
C MET A 112 14.21 31.32 15.38
N PRO A 113 15.40 30.76 15.66
CA PRO A 113 16.66 31.34 15.22
C PRO A 113 16.73 31.48 13.69
N HIS A 114 17.57 32.37 13.21
CA HIS A 114 17.88 32.45 11.78
C HIS A 114 18.63 31.20 11.32
N GLN A 115 18.56 30.89 10.02
CA GLN A 115 19.18 29.70 9.44
C GLN A 115 20.66 29.54 9.82
N ARG A 116 21.40 30.66 9.83
CA ARG A 116 22.84 30.71 10.14
C ARG A 116 23.15 30.37 11.60
N GLN A 117 22.18 30.48 12.48
CA GLN A 117 22.28 30.17 13.91
C GLN A 117 21.87 28.72 14.21
N MET A 118 21.47 27.93 13.20
CA MET A 118 21.07 26.53 13.34
C MET A 118 21.95 25.59 12.50
N PRO A 119 23.25 25.47 12.78
CA PRO A 119 24.15 24.60 12.02
C PRO A 119 23.71 23.12 12.08
N ASP A 120 23.14 22.70 13.21
CA ASP A 120 22.72 21.32 13.49
C ASP A 120 21.34 20.98 12.90
N ARG A 121 20.67 21.89 12.18
CA ARG A 121 19.34 21.66 11.59
C ARG A 121 19.26 20.41 10.70
N LYS A 122 20.40 19.96 10.15
CA LYS A 122 20.51 18.76 9.32
C LYS A 122 20.25 17.46 10.10
N LEU A 123 20.31 17.50 11.44
CA LEU A 123 19.92 16.39 12.31
C LEU A 123 18.40 16.20 12.39
N ALA A 124 17.63 17.20 11.95
CA ALA A 124 16.16 17.17 11.90
C ALA A 124 15.65 17.33 10.46
N PRO A 125 15.99 16.41 9.51
CA PRO A 125 15.34 16.44 8.21
C PRO A 125 13.83 16.22 8.40
N HIS A 126 13.01 16.93 7.61
CA HIS A 126 11.58 17.01 7.87
C HIS A 126 10.86 15.66 7.82
N GLY A 127 11.34 14.66 7.06
CA GLY A 127 10.81 13.29 7.15
C GLY A 127 10.96 12.71 8.56
N LEU A 128 12.19 12.71 9.11
CA LEU A 128 12.46 12.23 10.47
C LEU A 128 11.70 13.05 11.52
N ALA A 129 11.72 14.39 11.40
CA ALA A 129 10.96 15.26 12.30
C ALA A 129 9.46 14.94 12.25
N GLY A 130 8.92 14.70 11.06
CA GLY A 130 7.52 14.34 10.83
C GLY A 130 7.16 13.01 11.51
N GLN A 131 8.03 12.00 11.39
CA GLN A 131 7.86 10.74 12.11
C GLN A 131 7.79 10.95 13.63
N VAL A 132 8.73 11.72 14.20
CA VAL A 132 8.76 11.96 15.66
C VAL A 132 7.52 12.72 16.12
N LEU A 133 7.11 13.76 15.40
CA LEU A 133 5.94 14.58 15.73
C LEU A 133 4.63 13.78 15.62
N LEU A 134 4.47 12.99 14.56
CA LEU A 134 3.29 12.15 14.37
C LEU A 134 3.20 11.05 15.43
N GLN A 135 4.35 10.44 15.78
CA GLN A 135 4.42 9.48 16.87
C GLN A 135 4.06 10.11 18.22
N GLU A 136 4.59 11.30 18.53
CA GLU A 136 4.24 12.03 19.75
C GLU A 136 2.76 12.35 19.81
N TRP A 137 2.17 12.86 18.72
CA TRP A 137 0.76 13.21 18.66
C TRP A 137 -0.16 12.00 18.88
N LEU A 138 0.13 10.85 18.27
CA LEU A 138 -0.64 9.61 18.48
C LEU A 138 -0.59 9.14 19.95
N VAL A 139 0.58 9.26 20.58
CA VAL A 139 0.78 8.90 21.99
C VAL A 139 0.03 9.87 22.90
N ASP A 140 0.21 11.17 22.71
CA ASP A 140 -0.32 12.22 23.59
C ASP A 140 -1.85 12.39 23.46
N ARG A 141 -2.39 12.35 22.23
CA ARG A 141 -3.81 12.57 21.97
C ARG A 141 -4.66 11.32 22.14
N TYR A 142 -4.13 10.16 21.77
CA TYR A 142 -4.93 8.92 21.66
C TYR A 142 -4.42 7.79 22.56
N GLY A 143 -3.36 8.02 23.35
CA GLY A 143 -2.84 7.03 24.29
C GLY A 143 -2.19 5.81 23.63
N TRP A 144 -1.74 5.94 22.39
CA TRP A 144 -1.08 4.85 21.68
C TRP A 144 0.24 4.46 22.36
N SER A 145 0.65 3.20 22.20
CA SER A 145 2.02 2.83 22.53
C SER A 145 2.98 3.37 21.47
N ARG A 146 4.23 3.65 21.86
CA ARG A 146 5.27 4.13 20.92
C ARG A 146 5.49 3.16 19.75
N SER A 147 5.41 1.86 20.00
CA SER A 147 5.59 0.82 18.96
C SER A 147 4.40 0.71 18.02
N ALA A 148 3.17 0.90 18.50
CA ALA A 148 1.99 0.99 17.65
C ALA A 148 2.09 2.22 16.74
N ALA A 149 2.39 3.38 17.31
CA ALA A 149 2.47 4.64 16.56
C ALA A 149 3.60 4.63 15.51
N LEU A 150 4.74 4.01 15.81
CA LEU A 150 5.88 3.93 14.90
C LEU A 150 5.54 3.26 13.56
N GLN A 151 4.71 2.22 13.56
CA GLN A 151 4.33 1.47 12.35
C GLN A 151 3.64 2.34 11.30
N PHE A 152 2.97 3.41 11.73
CA PHE A 152 2.30 4.37 10.87
C PHE A 152 3.17 5.60 10.62
N ALA A 153 3.80 6.11 11.67
CA ALA A 153 4.64 7.30 11.59
C ALA A 153 5.90 7.12 10.73
N VAL A 154 6.39 5.88 10.59
CA VAL A 154 7.53 5.57 9.70
C VAL A 154 7.25 5.92 8.24
N VAL A 155 5.98 5.95 7.82
CA VAL A 155 5.60 6.37 6.45
C VAL A 155 5.97 7.85 6.24
N ALA A 156 5.66 8.73 7.21
CA ALA A 156 6.13 10.11 7.19
C ALA A 156 7.66 10.21 7.30
N GLY A 157 8.30 9.30 8.05
CA GLY A 157 9.77 9.20 8.08
C GLY A 157 10.40 8.90 6.72
N SER A 158 9.74 8.06 5.94
CA SER A 158 10.32 7.37 4.78
C SER A 158 9.92 7.97 3.43
N HIS A 159 9.10 9.03 3.40
CA HIS A 159 8.56 9.58 2.15
C HIS A 159 9.60 10.23 1.22
N HIS A 160 10.88 10.28 1.61
CA HIS A 160 12.01 10.60 0.70
C HIS A 160 12.75 9.36 0.19
N GLY A 161 12.17 8.17 0.35
CA GLY A 161 12.69 6.89 -0.13
C GLY A 161 13.65 6.18 0.83
N ILE A 162 14.02 6.79 1.95
CA ILE A 162 14.92 6.18 2.95
C ILE A 162 14.29 6.29 4.35
N PRO A 163 13.97 5.16 5.01
CA PRO A 163 13.45 5.18 6.38
C PRO A 163 14.51 5.68 7.37
N PRO A 164 14.16 6.51 8.37
CA PRO A 164 15.10 6.92 9.39
C PRO A 164 15.57 5.75 10.25
N THR A 165 16.85 5.73 10.60
CA THR A 165 17.41 4.69 11.47
C THR A 165 17.17 4.99 12.95
N HIS A 166 17.35 3.99 13.82
CA HIS A 166 17.25 4.19 15.26
C HIS A 166 18.26 5.22 15.79
N SER A 167 19.47 5.27 15.22
CA SER A 167 20.48 6.27 15.61
C SER A 167 20.09 7.68 15.16
N ASN A 168 19.41 7.83 14.02
CA ASN A 168 18.86 9.13 13.62
C ASN A 168 17.81 9.63 14.63
N ILE A 169 16.91 8.77 15.08
CA ILE A 169 15.88 9.11 16.08
C ILE A 169 16.53 9.50 17.42
N GLN A 170 17.52 8.73 17.88
CA GLN A 170 18.25 9.03 19.12
C GLN A 170 18.99 10.37 19.04
N ALA A 171 19.64 10.66 17.91
CA ALA A 171 20.30 11.94 17.68
C ALA A 171 19.30 13.09 17.74
N LEU A 172 18.14 12.98 17.10
CA LEU A 172 17.13 14.04 17.15
C LEU A 172 16.53 14.23 18.55
N ASN A 173 16.33 13.16 19.33
CA ASN A 173 15.78 13.24 20.68
C ASN A 173 16.63 14.07 21.66
N VAL A 174 17.95 14.16 21.44
CA VAL A 174 18.84 15.01 22.25
C VAL A 174 18.91 16.46 21.74
N HIS A 175 18.18 16.79 20.67
CA HIS A 175 18.06 18.13 20.10
C HIS A 175 16.60 18.59 19.97
N PRO A 176 15.83 18.66 21.08
CA PRO A 176 14.42 19.06 21.06
C PRO A 176 14.19 20.46 20.46
N ASP A 177 15.17 21.36 20.58
CA ASP A 177 15.12 22.72 20.04
C ASP A 177 14.98 22.78 18.51
N LEU A 178 15.38 21.70 17.80
CA LEU A 178 15.21 21.58 16.35
C LEU A 178 13.75 21.33 15.95
N LEU A 179 12.95 20.75 16.86
CA LEU A 179 11.52 20.52 16.66
C LEU A 179 10.66 21.68 17.16
N ARG A 180 11.10 22.35 18.23
CA ARG A 180 10.36 23.44 18.88
C ARG A 180 11.34 24.39 19.56
N THR A 181 11.29 25.68 19.26
CA THR A 181 12.25 26.64 19.82
C THR A 181 12.04 26.86 21.32
N HIS A 182 13.14 26.93 22.07
CA HIS A 182 13.12 27.20 23.50
C HIS A 182 12.37 28.50 23.85
N GLY A 183 11.49 28.45 24.84
CA GLY A 183 10.62 29.54 25.26
C GLY A 183 9.34 29.70 24.42
N CYS A 184 9.22 28.99 23.29
CA CYS A 184 8.04 28.98 22.41
C CYS A 184 7.51 27.56 22.16
N GLU A 185 7.90 26.59 22.99
CA GLU A 185 7.63 25.17 22.76
C GLU A 185 6.14 24.87 22.70
N SER A 186 5.35 25.53 23.56
CA SER A 186 3.89 25.37 23.61
C SER A 186 3.21 25.87 22.34
N VAL A 187 3.67 26.99 21.77
CA VAL A 187 3.11 27.55 20.53
C VAL A 187 3.39 26.63 19.35
N TRP A 188 4.65 26.17 19.22
CA TRP A 188 5.03 25.19 18.21
C TRP A 188 4.24 23.88 18.34
N LYS A 189 4.16 23.33 19.56
CA LYS A 189 3.41 22.09 19.81
C LYS A 189 1.93 22.23 19.48
N ASN A 190 1.31 23.35 19.86
CA ASN A 190 -0.09 23.63 19.56
C ASN A 190 -0.33 23.68 18.05
N VAL A 191 0.51 24.38 17.29
CA VAL A 191 0.40 24.43 15.81
C VAL A 191 0.59 23.04 15.19
N GLN A 192 1.58 22.27 15.64
CA GLN A 192 1.82 20.90 15.15
C GLN A 192 0.62 19.99 15.42
N HIS A 193 0.07 20.02 16.64
CA HIS A 193 -1.10 19.24 17.01
C HIS A 193 -2.34 19.69 16.23
N GLU A 194 -2.54 21.00 16.09
CA GLU A 194 -3.67 21.57 15.35
C GLU A 194 -3.67 21.10 13.89
N ILE A 195 -2.53 21.14 13.21
CA ILE A 195 -2.40 20.66 11.83
C ILE A 195 -2.70 19.15 11.72
N LEU A 196 -2.19 18.34 12.65
CA LEU A 196 -2.45 16.89 12.68
C LEU A 196 -3.91 16.55 13.02
N ASP A 197 -4.52 17.28 13.96
CA ASP A 197 -5.93 17.16 14.30
C ASP A 197 -6.79 17.48 13.06
N ARG A 198 -6.46 18.55 12.31
CA ARG A 198 -7.14 18.86 11.05
C ARG A 198 -6.94 17.78 9.99
N ALA A 199 -5.73 17.24 9.84
CA ALA A 199 -5.49 16.13 8.92
C ALA A 199 -6.33 14.90 9.28
N ALA A 200 -6.50 14.60 10.58
CA ALA A 200 -7.32 13.49 11.05
C ALA A 200 -8.82 13.71 10.79
N VAL A 201 -9.33 14.93 11.03
CA VAL A 201 -10.73 15.31 10.75
C VAL A 201 -11.03 15.22 9.26
N GLU A 202 -10.19 15.82 8.41
CA GLU A 202 -10.45 15.91 6.97
C GLU A 202 -10.31 14.57 6.24
N SER A 203 -9.42 13.69 6.71
CA SER A 203 -9.33 12.31 6.22
C SER A 203 -10.38 11.37 6.84
N GLY A 204 -11.11 11.84 7.86
CA GLY A 204 -12.13 11.08 8.57
C GLY A 204 -11.58 9.85 9.30
N VAL A 205 -10.44 9.98 9.99
CA VAL A 205 -9.83 8.85 10.73
C VAL A 205 -10.05 8.90 12.24
N GLU A 206 -10.58 10.00 12.79
CA GLU A 206 -10.69 10.22 14.24
C GLU A 206 -11.39 9.05 14.97
N ASP A 207 -12.47 8.52 14.40
CA ASP A 207 -13.24 7.39 14.93
C ASP A 207 -12.57 6.02 14.71
N ARG A 208 -11.49 5.96 13.92
CA ARG A 208 -10.77 4.72 13.58
C ARG A 208 -9.44 4.57 14.32
N LEU A 209 -8.82 5.68 14.76
CA LEU A 209 -7.51 5.68 15.41
C LEU A 209 -7.46 4.77 16.66
N ALA A 210 -8.53 4.71 17.46
CA ALA A 210 -8.57 3.83 18.64
C ALA A 210 -8.51 2.33 18.26
N ASP A 211 -9.09 1.96 17.13
CA ASP A 211 -9.05 0.59 16.61
C ASP A 211 -7.69 0.27 15.99
N TRP A 212 -7.13 1.23 15.23
CA TRP A 212 -5.83 1.09 14.58
C TRP A 212 -4.66 0.99 15.57
N ALA A 213 -4.82 1.51 16.80
CA ALA A 213 -3.84 1.33 17.88
C ALA A 213 -3.53 -0.15 18.19
N LYS A 214 -4.47 -1.06 17.86
CA LYS A 214 -4.37 -2.50 18.10
C LYS A 214 -3.88 -3.27 16.86
N VAL A 215 -3.78 -2.61 15.71
CA VAL A 215 -3.36 -3.23 14.45
C VAL A 215 -1.85 -3.48 14.46
N LYS A 216 -1.46 -4.65 13.95
CA LYS A 216 -0.09 -4.92 13.53
C LYS A 216 0.00 -4.73 12.03
N LEU A 217 0.55 -3.60 11.60
CA LEU A 217 0.65 -3.25 10.19
C LEU A 217 1.90 -3.94 9.61
N PRO A 218 1.77 -4.91 8.69
CA PRO A 218 2.93 -5.64 8.16
C PRO A 218 3.93 -4.71 7.46
N GLN A 219 5.22 -5.00 7.55
CA GLN A 219 6.26 -4.19 6.91
C GLN A 219 6.05 -4.02 5.38
N PRO A 220 5.63 -5.05 4.61
CA PRO A 220 5.30 -4.87 3.19
C PRO A 220 4.18 -3.83 2.97
N VAL A 221 3.17 -3.80 3.84
CA VAL A 221 2.09 -2.81 3.79
C VAL A 221 2.62 -1.41 4.09
N GLN A 222 3.51 -1.26 5.08
CA GLN A 222 4.17 0.03 5.37
C GLN A 222 4.97 0.55 4.17
N VAL A 223 5.69 -0.32 3.47
CA VAL A 223 6.46 0.02 2.25
C VAL A 223 5.53 0.45 1.11
N LEU A 224 4.45 -0.29 0.88
CA LEU A 224 3.47 0.03 -0.17
C LEU A 224 2.75 1.35 0.10
N LEU A 225 2.34 1.60 1.35
CA LEU A 225 1.76 2.88 1.77
C LEU A 225 2.77 4.02 1.61
N THR A 226 4.05 3.78 1.93
CA THR A 226 5.12 4.77 1.69
C THR A 226 5.25 5.07 0.20
N GLY A 227 5.25 4.06 -0.67
CA GLY A 227 5.30 4.25 -2.12
C GLY A 227 4.12 5.08 -2.64
N LEU A 228 2.90 4.81 -2.14
CA LEU A 228 1.71 5.59 -2.48
C LEU A 228 1.84 7.06 -2.02
N VAL A 229 2.30 7.29 -0.79
CA VAL A 229 2.52 8.64 -0.24
C VAL A 229 3.57 9.40 -1.05
N ILE A 230 4.66 8.74 -1.47
CA ILE A 230 5.69 9.33 -2.34
C ILE A 230 5.07 9.81 -3.66
N VAL A 231 4.30 8.96 -4.34
CA VAL A 231 3.66 9.32 -5.62
C VAL A 231 2.68 10.48 -5.42
N ALA A 232 1.89 10.45 -4.33
CA ALA A 232 0.96 11.52 -4.01
C ALA A 232 1.66 12.86 -3.74
N ASP A 233 2.77 12.86 -2.99
CA ASP A 233 3.58 14.07 -2.75
C ASP A 233 4.21 14.58 -4.05
N TRP A 234 4.75 13.71 -4.92
CA TRP A 234 5.33 14.12 -6.20
C TRP A 234 4.30 14.84 -7.10
N ILE A 235 3.09 14.29 -7.20
CA ILE A 235 2.00 14.90 -7.97
C ILE A 235 1.58 16.24 -7.31
N ALA A 236 1.36 16.27 -6.00
CA ALA A 236 0.96 17.47 -5.26
C ALA A 236 2.06 18.55 -5.20
N SER A 237 3.30 18.19 -5.51
CA SER A 237 4.46 19.09 -5.58
C SER A 237 4.67 19.67 -6.98
N ASN A 238 3.96 19.19 -8.00
CA ASN A 238 4.10 19.70 -9.35
C ASN A 238 3.39 21.06 -9.46
N ALA A 239 4.16 22.14 -9.58
CA ALA A 239 3.63 23.50 -9.66
C ALA A 239 2.76 23.77 -10.91
N ASP A 240 2.92 22.98 -11.98
CA ASP A 240 2.07 23.07 -13.18
C ASP A 240 0.66 22.52 -12.91
N LEU A 241 0.55 21.51 -12.04
CA LEU A 241 -0.72 20.92 -11.61
C LEU A 241 -1.30 21.65 -10.39
N PHE A 242 -0.42 22.09 -9.50
CA PHE A 242 -0.72 22.71 -8.21
C PHE A 242 0.00 24.06 -8.08
N PRO A 243 -0.49 25.13 -8.75
CA PRO A 243 0.13 26.45 -8.72
C PRO A 243 0.31 26.99 -7.30
N TYR A 244 1.30 27.86 -7.11
CA TYR A 244 1.63 28.50 -5.83
C TYR A 244 0.82 29.79 -5.60
N PHE A 245 0.82 30.30 -4.37
CA PHE A 245 0.27 31.64 -4.09
C PHE A 245 1.20 32.72 -4.66
N PRO A 246 0.66 33.86 -5.14
CA PRO A 246 -0.74 34.29 -5.06
C PRO A 246 -1.65 33.77 -6.19
N GLU A 247 -1.11 33.15 -7.23
CA GLU A 247 -1.89 32.68 -8.40
C GLU A 247 -2.99 31.67 -8.02
N ALA A 248 -2.74 30.86 -6.99
CA ALA A 248 -3.70 29.91 -6.45
C ALA A 248 -4.74 30.48 -5.46
N GLY A 249 -4.68 31.78 -5.13
CA GLY A 249 -5.41 32.35 -4.00
C GLY A 249 -6.93 32.44 -4.12
N GLY A 250 -7.50 32.20 -5.31
CA GLY A 250 -8.93 32.32 -5.58
C GLY A 250 -9.68 31.02 -5.86
N THR A 251 -8.99 29.89 -6.03
CA THR A 251 -9.62 28.64 -6.48
C THR A 251 -10.13 27.82 -5.30
N ALA A 252 -11.39 27.36 -5.37
CA ALA A 252 -11.93 26.48 -4.35
C ALA A 252 -11.19 25.12 -4.31
N ASP A 253 -11.05 24.52 -3.13
CA ASP A 253 -10.27 23.29 -2.92
C ASP A 253 -10.65 22.18 -3.90
N GLY A 254 -11.95 21.92 -4.08
CA GLY A 254 -12.45 20.87 -4.97
C GLY A 254 -12.21 21.15 -6.46
N GLU A 255 -12.26 22.41 -6.90
CA GLU A 255 -11.98 22.78 -8.28
C GLU A 255 -10.50 22.61 -8.62
N ARG A 256 -9.62 23.00 -7.69
CA ARG A 256 -8.17 22.82 -7.80
C ARG A 256 -7.79 21.35 -7.97
N ILE A 257 -8.31 20.47 -7.12
CA ILE A 257 -8.03 19.02 -7.24
C ILE A 257 -8.56 18.46 -8.56
N LYS A 258 -9.79 18.80 -8.96
CA LYS A 258 -10.38 18.33 -10.21
C LYS A 258 -9.57 18.76 -11.44
N ALA A 259 -9.14 20.02 -11.47
CA ALA A 259 -8.32 20.56 -12.55
C ALA A 259 -6.95 19.84 -12.61
N ALA A 260 -6.28 19.71 -11.46
CA ALA A 260 -5.00 19.01 -11.37
C ALA A 260 -5.09 17.54 -11.81
N TRP A 261 -6.12 16.82 -11.35
CA TRP A 261 -6.33 15.41 -11.71
C TRP A 261 -6.65 15.23 -13.20
N SER A 262 -7.48 16.11 -13.76
CA SER A 262 -7.79 16.08 -15.19
C SER A 262 -6.59 16.44 -16.06
N ALA A 263 -5.71 17.34 -15.60
CA ALA A 263 -4.50 17.72 -16.33
C ALA A 263 -3.39 16.65 -16.21
N LEU A 264 -3.35 15.93 -15.09
CA LEU A 264 -2.42 14.82 -14.90
C LEU A 264 -2.71 13.65 -15.85
N ASP A 265 -4.00 13.40 -16.15
CA ASP A 265 -4.48 12.43 -17.15
C ASP A 265 -3.81 11.05 -17.04
N LEU A 266 -3.75 10.51 -15.82
CA LEU A 266 -3.25 9.14 -15.62
C LEU A 266 -4.19 8.16 -16.32
N PRO A 267 -3.64 7.11 -16.98
CA PRO A 267 -4.47 6.05 -17.53
C PRO A 267 -5.26 5.38 -16.41
N GLU A 268 -6.51 5.03 -16.71
CA GLU A 268 -7.31 4.21 -15.81
C GLU A 268 -6.62 2.87 -15.53
N LEU A 269 -6.91 2.32 -14.36
CA LEU A 269 -6.55 0.94 -14.03
C LEU A 269 -6.89 0.00 -15.19
N TRP A 270 -5.90 -0.75 -15.66
CA TRP A 270 -6.15 -1.81 -16.62
C TRP A 270 -7.14 -2.80 -16.02
N GLN A 271 -8.34 -2.84 -16.59
CA GLN A 271 -9.34 -3.84 -16.27
C GLN A 271 -9.27 -4.92 -17.33
N GLY A 272 -8.98 -6.15 -16.88
CA GLY A 272 -9.12 -7.31 -17.74
C GLY A 272 -10.58 -7.43 -18.14
N ILE A 273 -10.86 -7.33 -19.44
CA ILE A 273 -12.17 -7.72 -19.98
C ILE A 273 -12.13 -9.24 -20.06
N ASP A 274 -13.05 -9.89 -19.36
CA ASP A 274 -13.23 -11.33 -19.48
C ASP A 274 -13.69 -11.64 -20.90
N PRO A 275 -12.84 -12.29 -21.72
CA PRO A 275 -13.20 -12.57 -23.09
C PRO A 275 -14.34 -13.59 -23.11
N THR A 276 -15.32 -13.38 -23.98
CA THR A 276 -16.49 -14.26 -24.13
C THR A 276 -16.46 -15.07 -25.43
N GLU A 277 -15.54 -14.72 -26.34
CA GLU A 277 -15.36 -15.34 -27.65
C GLU A 277 -14.89 -16.79 -27.54
N GLU A 278 -15.11 -17.62 -28.57
CA GLU A 278 -14.52 -18.96 -28.59
C GLU A 278 -12.99 -18.88 -28.56
N PRO A 279 -12.27 -19.88 -28.00
CA PRO A 279 -10.81 -19.79 -27.85
C PRO A 279 -10.08 -19.54 -29.17
N ALA A 280 -10.57 -20.04 -30.31
CA ALA A 280 -10.02 -19.77 -31.62
C ALA A 280 -10.03 -18.26 -31.96
N ASP A 281 -11.19 -17.64 -31.78
CA ASP A 281 -11.40 -16.22 -32.07
C ASP A 281 -10.68 -15.33 -31.07
N LEU A 282 -10.66 -15.71 -29.78
CA LEU A 282 -9.90 -15.01 -28.73
C LEU A 282 -8.40 -14.94 -29.06
N PHE A 283 -7.82 -16.06 -29.48
CA PHE A 283 -6.40 -16.12 -29.83
C PHE A 283 -6.11 -15.35 -31.12
N ALA A 284 -6.96 -15.47 -32.15
CA ALA A 284 -6.82 -14.69 -33.38
C ALA A 284 -6.93 -13.18 -33.15
N ALA A 285 -7.76 -12.73 -32.20
CA ALA A 285 -7.90 -11.33 -31.84
C ALA A 285 -6.72 -10.78 -31.02
N ARG A 286 -5.98 -11.63 -30.30
CA ARG A 286 -4.89 -11.24 -29.39
C ARG A 286 -3.49 -11.38 -30.01
N PHE A 287 -3.34 -12.26 -31.00
CA PHE A 287 -2.06 -12.59 -31.61
C PHE A 287 -2.17 -12.54 -33.13
N ASP A 288 -1.21 -11.85 -33.76
CA ASP A 288 -1.13 -11.76 -35.23
C ASP A 288 -0.53 -13.06 -35.80
N PHE A 289 -1.39 -14.07 -35.99
CA PHE A 289 -0.96 -15.38 -36.48
C PHE A 289 -0.82 -15.43 -38.00
N PRO A 290 0.18 -16.15 -38.54
CA PRO A 290 0.29 -16.41 -39.97
C PRO A 290 -0.97 -17.07 -40.54
N PRO A 291 -1.33 -16.80 -41.81
CA PRO A 291 -2.46 -17.44 -42.47
C PRO A 291 -2.39 -18.98 -42.38
N GLY A 292 -3.50 -19.60 -42.01
CA GLY A 292 -3.59 -21.07 -41.83
C GLY A 292 -3.16 -21.58 -40.45
N SER A 293 -2.84 -20.68 -39.51
CA SER A 293 -2.58 -21.06 -38.12
C SER A 293 -3.87 -21.49 -37.41
N CYS A 294 -3.78 -22.57 -36.64
CA CYS A 294 -4.88 -23.08 -35.82
C CYS A 294 -4.49 -23.02 -34.35
N VAL A 295 -5.42 -22.61 -33.48
CA VAL A 295 -5.24 -22.74 -32.03
C VAL A 295 -5.07 -24.21 -31.67
N ARG A 296 -4.04 -24.51 -30.89
CA ARG A 296 -3.77 -25.89 -30.48
C ARG A 296 -4.83 -26.37 -29.49
N PRO A 297 -5.19 -27.65 -29.48
CA PRO A 297 -6.17 -28.19 -28.51
C PRO A 297 -5.83 -27.91 -27.05
N VAL A 298 -4.53 -27.77 -26.71
CA VAL A 298 -4.09 -27.36 -25.37
C VAL A 298 -4.45 -25.90 -25.04
N GLN A 299 -4.30 -24.98 -25.99
CA GLN A 299 -4.61 -23.56 -25.81
C GLN A 299 -6.13 -23.36 -25.67
N GLU A 300 -6.91 -24.07 -26.48
CA GLU A 300 -8.38 -24.09 -26.38
C GLU A 300 -8.82 -24.60 -25.01
N ARG A 301 -8.20 -25.69 -24.52
CA ARG A 301 -8.54 -26.24 -23.21
C ARG A 301 -8.14 -25.34 -22.06
N ALA A 302 -6.99 -24.66 -22.15
CA ALA A 302 -6.55 -23.71 -21.13
C ALA A 302 -7.53 -22.54 -20.96
N VAL A 303 -8.04 -21.98 -22.07
CA VAL A 303 -9.06 -20.90 -22.02
C VAL A 303 -10.36 -21.38 -21.40
N ARG A 304 -10.87 -22.54 -21.83
CA ARG A 304 -12.11 -23.10 -21.28
C ARG A 304 -11.97 -23.40 -19.79
N LEU A 305 -10.84 -23.97 -19.38
CA LEU A 305 -10.56 -24.28 -17.99
C LEU A 305 -10.51 -23.01 -17.15
N ALA A 306 -9.72 -22.01 -17.55
CA ALA A 306 -9.64 -20.72 -16.87
C ALA A 306 -11.01 -20.02 -16.70
N ARG A 307 -11.91 -20.11 -17.69
CA ARG A 307 -13.27 -19.57 -17.62
C ARG A 307 -14.20 -20.36 -16.70
N SER A 308 -14.03 -21.69 -16.66
CA SER A 308 -14.84 -22.59 -15.85
C SER A 308 -14.42 -22.61 -14.37
N MET A 309 -13.23 -22.08 -14.07
CA MET A 309 -12.70 -22.02 -12.71
C MET A 309 -13.31 -20.85 -11.95
N PRO A 310 -14.10 -21.10 -10.89
CA PRO A 310 -14.59 -20.02 -10.03
C PRO A 310 -13.45 -19.31 -9.27
N ALA A 311 -12.32 -20.01 -9.09
CA ALA A 311 -11.03 -19.52 -8.60
C ALA A 311 -9.91 -20.53 -8.95
N PRO A 312 -8.63 -20.11 -9.05
CA PRO A 312 -7.50 -21.03 -9.23
C PRO A 312 -7.28 -21.94 -8.00
N GLY A 313 -7.61 -23.24 -8.08
CA GLY A 313 -7.63 -24.14 -6.91
C GLY A 313 -6.52 -25.21 -6.90
N PRO A 314 -6.01 -25.66 -5.72
CA PRO A 314 -4.92 -26.63 -5.57
C PRO A 314 -5.33 -28.11 -5.71
N VAL A 315 -4.40 -29.04 -5.38
CA VAL A 315 -4.63 -30.49 -5.24
C VAL A 315 -5.00 -30.83 -3.79
N GLN A 316 -5.93 -31.76 -3.59
CA GLN A 316 -6.44 -32.21 -2.30
C GLN A 316 -6.17 -33.70 -2.03
N ARG A 317 -5.93 -34.10 -0.78
CA ARG A 317 -5.88 -35.47 -0.30
C ARG A 317 -7.24 -35.84 0.27
N ARG A 318 -7.85 -36.91 -0.26
CA ARG A 318 -9.14 -37.42 0.19
C ARG A 318 -9.00 -38.21 1.50
N ALA A 319 -10.13 -38.50 2.15
CA ALA A 319 -10.19 -39.28 3.39
C ALA A 319 -9.63 -40.71 3.27
N ASP A 320 -9.61 -41.26 2.04
CA ASP A 320 -8.98 -42.55 1.71
C ASP A 320 -7.45 -42.46 1.51
N GLY A 321 -6.87 -41.26 1.67
CA GLY A 321 -5.45 -40.99 1.56
C GLY A 321 -4.97 -40.68 0.13
N LEU A 322 -5.84 -40.81 -0.88
CA LEU A 322 -5.46 -40.61 -2.28
C LEU A 322 -5.52 -39.14 -2.70
N PRO A 323 -4.56 -38.65 -3.49
CA PRO A 323 -4.63 -37.30 -4.05
C PRO A 323 -5.72 -37.23 -5.11
N ALA A 324 -6.44 -36.11 -5.14
CA ALA A 324 -7.49 -35.80 -6.06
C ALA A 324 -7.50 -34.29 -6.38
N THR A 325 -8.09 -33.91 -7.49
CA THR A 325 -8.41 -32.50 -7.73
C THR A 325 -9.49 -32.01 -6.76
N VAL A 326 -9.48 -30.71 -6.41
CA VAL A 326 -10.49 -30.14 -5.51
C VAL A 326 -11.92 -30.28 -6.07
N PRO A 327 -12.93 -30.56 -5.22
CA PRO A 327 -14.26 -31.01 -5.67
C PRO A 327 -15.08 -29.95 -6.40
N TRP A 328 -14.74 -28.67 -6.26
CA TRP A 328 -15.46 -27.55 -6.89
C TRP A 328 -14.93 -27.18 -8.29
N LEU A 329 -13.99 -27.93 -8.86
CA LEU A 329 -13.61 -27.72 -10.26
C LEU A 329 -14.79 -28.11 -11.18
N ALA A 330 -15.15 -27.21 -12.09
CA ALA A 330 -16.28 -27.37 -12.99
C ALA A 330 -16.04 -28.44 -14.09
N GLU A 331 -17.08 -28.72 -14.89
CA GLU A 331 -17.02 -29.62 -16.06
C GLU A 331 -16.58 -31.06 -15.76
N GLY A 332 -16.87 -31.57 -14.56
CA GLY A 332 -16.50 -32.93 -14.16
C GLY A 332 -14.99 -33.09 -13.89
N HIS A 333 -14.30 -32.00 -13.54
CA HIS A 333 -12.90 -32.01 -13.15
C HIS A 333 -12.67 -32.03 -11.65
N GLY A 334 -13.72 -31.88 -10.85
CA GLY A 334 -13.61 -31.94 -9.39
C GLY A 334 -13.59 -33.37 -8.88
N GLY A 335 -12.77 -33.64 -7.86
CA GLY A 335 -12.69 -34.94 -7.21
C GLY A 335 -12.09 -36.04 -8.10
N VAL A 336 -11.34 -35.67 -9.14
CA VAL A 336 -10.66 -36.62 -10.02
C VAL A 336 -9.46 -37.17 -9.28
N GLU A 337 -9.47 -38.49 -9.05
CA GLU A 337 -8.35 -39.20 -8.43
C GLU A 337 -7.09 -39.11 -9.28
N LEU A 338 -5.95 -38.87 -8.62
CA LEU A 338 -4.67 -38.68 -9.27
C LEU A 338 -3.80 -39.92 -9.07
N PRO A 339 -3.33 -40.59 -10.15
CA PRO A 339 -2.43 -41.73 -10.03
C PRO A 339 -1.08 -41.28 -9.48
N THR A 340 -0.48 -42.04 -8.57
CA THR A 340 0.81 -41.69 -7.93
C THR A 340 1.97 -42.55 -8.42
N ASP A 341 1.68 -43.73 -8.94
CA ASP A 341 2.59 -44.77 -9.41
C ASP A 341 2.81 -44.75 -10.92
N VAL A 342 1.94 -44.06 -11.66
CA VAL A 342 2.06 -43.84 -13.11
C VAL A 342 1.86 -42.36 -13.46
N ALA A 343 2.39 -41.95 -14.61
CA ALA A 343 2.12 -40.62 -15.14
C ALA A 343 0.61 -40.43 -15.38
N PRO A 344 0.01 -39.33 -14.92
CA PRO A 344 -1.39 -39.05 -15.19
C PRO A 344 -1.63 -38.86 -16.69
N GLU A 345 -2.83 -39.21 -17.15
CA GLU A 345 -3.23 -38.90 -18.52
C GLU A 345 -3.07 -37.40 -18.80
N GLN A 346 -2.71 -37.02 -20.03
CA GLN A 346 -2.42 -35.62 -20.36
C GLN A 346 -3.55 -34.65 -20.00
N LYS A 347 -4.80 -35.11 -20.04
CA LYS A 347 -5.97 -34.30 -19.64
C LYS A 347 -5.91 -33.97 -18.14
N VAL A 348 -5.59 -34.95 -17.30
CA VAL A 348 -5.48 -34.80 -15.85
C VAL A 348 -4.24 -33.98 -15.47
N ALA A 349 -3.11 -34.25 -16.13
CA ALA A 349 -1.86 -33.49 -15.94
C ALA A 349 -2.06 -31.98 -16.20
N ARG A 350 -2.82 -31.63 -17.24
CA ARG A 350 -3.15 -30.22 -17.55
C ARG A 350 -4.07 -29.58 -16.51
N ILE A 351 -5.02 -30.35 -15.95
CA ILE A 351 -5.89 -29.84 -14.89
C ILE A 351 -5.04 -29.48 -13.68
N ILE A 352 -4.16 -30.39 -13.24
CA ILE A 352 -3.23 -30.11 -12.13
C ILE A 352 -2.30 -28.93 -12.45
N GLY A 353 -1.76 -28.85 -13.67
CA GLY A 353 -0.90 -27.71 -14.06
C GLY A 353 -1.62 -26.35 -14.01
N SER A 354 -2.94 -26.32 -14.20
CA SER A 354 -3.75 -25.10 -14.06
C SER A 354 -4.04 -24.72 -12.61
N CYS A 355 -3.79 -25.63 -11.67
CA CYS A 355 -3.98 -25.49 -10.24
C CYS A 355 -2.76 -24.83 -9.54
N GLY A 356 -1.82 -24.29 -10.31
CA GLY A 356 -0.59 -23.68 -9.78
C GLY A 356 -0.88 -22.51 -8.84
N LEU A 357 -0.29 -22.56 -7.64
CA LEU A 357 -0.38 -21.50 -6.64
C LEU A 357 0.97 -20.79 -6.48
N ARG A 358 0.92 -19.48 -6.32
CA ARG A 358 2.08 -18.73 -5.81
C ARG A 358 2.04 -18.76 -4.29
N LEU A 359 3.05 -19.38 -3.68
CA LEU A 359 3.21 -19.35 -2.23
C LEU A 359 3.51 -17.91 -1.77
N SER A 360 3.05 -17.58 -0.56
CA SER A 360 3.25 -16.24 0.01
C SER A 360 4.74 -15.91 0.22
N HIS A 361 5.05 -14.63 0.38
CA HIS A 361 6.43 -14.13 0.54
C HIS A 361 7.23 -14.80 1.68
N HIS A 362 6.58 -15.37 2.69
CA HIS A 362 7.22 -16.12 3.77
C HIS A 362 8.10 -17.27 3.24
N PHE A 363 7.72 -17.88 2.12
CA PHE A 363 8.44 -18.97 1.46
C PHE A 363 9.58 -18.49 0.55
N SER A 364 9.84 -17.18 0.48
CA SER A 364 11.02 -16.63 -0.20
C SER A 364 12.19 -16.37 0.75
N ILE A 365 12.00 -16.56 2.06
CA ILE A 365 13.07 -16.49 3.07
C ILE A 365 13.93 -17.75 2.92
N PRO A 366 15.27 -17.66 2.74
CA PRO A 366 16.10 -18.81 2.39
C PRO A 366 15.88 -20.05 3.25
N ALA A 367 15.94 -19.91 4.59
CA ALA A 367 15.75 -21.03 5.50
C ALA A 367 14.33 -21.63 5.48
N THR A 368 13.31 -20.84 5.15
CA THR A 368 11.92 -21.31 5.01
C THR A 368 11.70 -21.93 3.63
N LEU A 369 12.32 -21.39 2.59
CA LEU A 369 12.30 -21.93 1.24
C LEU A 369 12.91 -23.33 1.23
N ASP A 370 14.13 -23.48 1.75
CA ASP A 370 14.85 -24.76 1.78
C ASP A 370 14.03 -25.83 2.51
N ARG A 371 13.50 -25.49 3.70
CA ARG A 371 12.62 -26.39 4.47
C ARG A 371 11.33 -26.73 3.73
N ALA A 372 10.71 -25.76 3.05
CA ALA A 372 9.49 -26.01 2.29
C ALA A 372 9.74 -26.94 1.10
N ILE A 373 10.89 -26.81 0.44
CA ILE A 373 11.30 -27.72 -0.63
C ILE A 373 11.51 -29.13 -0.06
N GLU A 374 12.28 -29.27 1.03
CA GLU A 374 12.50 -30.56 1.70
C GLU A 374 11.17 -31.25 2.07
N GLU A 375 10.24 -30.53 2.71
CA GLU A 375 8.93 -31.08 3.10
C GLU A 375 8.02 -31.42 1.90
N LEU A 376 8.15 -30.72 0.77
CA LEU A 376 7.40 -31.03 -0.45
C LEU A 376 8.02 -32.21 -1.22
N GLU A 377 9.34 -32.38 -1.16
CA GLU A 377 10.06 -33.51 -1.75
C GLU A 377 9.74 -34.84 -1.05
N GLU A 378 9.24 -34.84 0.19
CA GLU A 378 8.71 -36.04 0.85
C GLU A 378 7.50 -36.65 0.09
N GLU A 379 6.73 -35.81 -0.60
CA GLU A 379 5.62 -36.22 -1.46
C GLU A 379 6.00 -36.19 -2.94
N TYR A 380 7.29 -36.24 -3.27
CA TYR A 380 7.75 -36.30 -4.64
C TYR A 380 7.18 -37.53 -5.35
N LEU A 381 6.66 -37.32 -6.57
CA LEU A 381 6.04 -38.37 -7.39
C LEU A 381 6.94 -38.66 -8.60
N PRO A 382 7.85 -39.64 -8.54
CA PRO A 382 8.80 -39.93 -9.63
C PRO A 382 8.10 -40.27 -10.94
N ALA A 383 6.94 -40.92 -10.88
CA ALA A 383 6.15 -41.30 -12.04
C ALA A 383 5.65 -40.09 -12.85
N TRP A 384 5.61 -38.89 -12.26
CA TRP A 384 5.18 -37.66 -12.91
C TRP A 384 6.33 -36.89 -13.56
N GLN A 385 7.56 -37.36 -13.36
CA GLN A 385 8.80 -36.66 -13.71
C GLN A 385 9.40 -37.24 -14.98
N THR A 386 8.53 -37.57 -15.94
CA THR A 386 8.86 -38.18 -17.22
C THR A 386 8.54 -37.23 -18.36
N LYS A 387 9.09 -37.52 -19.54
CA LYS A 387 8.79 -36.75 -20.76
C LYS A 387 7.33 -36.86 -21.19
N GLU A 388 6.63 -37.94 -20.84
CA GLU A 388 5.20 -38.07 -21.13
C GLU A 388 4.32 -37.16 -20.26
N CYS A 389 4.82 -36.73 -19.08
CA CYS A 389 4.14 -35.87 -18.11
C CYS A 389 4.77 -34.46 -18.03
N TYR A 390 5.12 -33.88 -19.17
CA TYR A 390 5.83 -32.59 -19.26
C TYR A 390 5.09 -31.37 -18.67
N TRP A 391 3.81 -31.48 -18.33
CA TRP A 391 3.05 -30.42 -17.64
C TRP A 391 3.40 -30.29 -16.17
N LEU A 392 3.87 -31.37 -15.55
CA LEU A 392 4.15 -31.47 -14.11
C LEU A 392 5.62 -31.85 -13.84
N ALA A 393 6.34 -32.31 -14.86
CA ALA A 393 7.76 -32.59 -14.75
C ALA A 393 8.54 -31.31 -14.37
N GLY A 394 9.31 -31.38 -13.29
CA GLY A 394 10.03 -30.26 -12.68
C GLY A 394 9.28 -29.53 -11.56
N GLU A 395 8.01 -29.87 -11.33
CA GLU A 395 7.18 -29.24 -10.30
C GLU A 395 7.06 -30.12 -9.04
N LEU A 396 6.94 -29.47 -7.88
CA LEU A 396 6.59 -30.10 -6.61
C LEU A 396 5.10 -29.89 -6.31
N ILE A 397 4.45 -30.90 -5.72
CA ILE A 397 2.99 -30.89 -5.50
C ILE A 397 2.68 -30.48 -4.07
N LEU A 398 1.91 -29.40 -3.93
CA LEU A 398 1.31 -29.02 -2.65
C LEU A 398 -0.03 -29.73 -2.48
N THR A 399 -0.04 -30.83 -1.72
CA THR A 399 -1.27 -31.54 -1.37
C THR A 399 -1.88 -30.96 -0.10
N LEU A 400 -3.14 -30.52 -0.16
CA LEU A 400 -3.90 -30.08 1.02
C LEU A 400 -4.82 -31.20 1.52
N ASP A 401 -5.22 -31.21 2.79
CA ASP A 401 -6.15 -32.19 3.34
C ASP A 401 -7.61 -31.98 2.87
N GLU A 402 -8.53 -32.81 3.36
CA GLU A 402 -9.97 -32.73 3.04
C GLU A 402 -10.62 -31.39 3.40
N ASN A 403 -10.03 -30.65 4.34
CA ASN A 403 -10.43 -29.30 4.77
C ASN A 403 -9.65 -28.20 4.04
N CYS A 404 -8.89 -28.57 3.01
CA CYS A 404 -8.01 -27.71 2.23
C CYS A 404 -6.95 -27.01 3.08
N ARG A 405 -6.38 -27.75 4.05
CA ARG A 405 -5.31 -27.28 4.92
C ARG A 405 -4.04 -28.11 4.78
N ARG A 406 -2.89 -27.51 5.06
CA ARG A 406 -1.61 -28.22 5.17
C ARG A 406 -0.67 -27.42 6.05
N ARG A 407 0.17 -28.11 6.83
CA ARG A 407 1.34 -27.46 7.42
C ARG A 407 2.51 -27.52 6.44
N LEU A 408 3.21 -26.41 6.25
CA LEU A 408 4.40 -26.34 5.41
C LEU A 408 5.43 -25.38 6.02
N ALA A 409 6.64 -25.86 6.28
CA ALA A 409 7.77 -25.10 6.80
C ALA A 409 7.47 -24.26 8.07
N GLY A 410 6.57 -24.75 8.92
CA GLY A 410 6.14 -24.06 10.15
C GLY A 410 4.98 -23.07 9.96
N TYR A 411 4.32 -23.06 8.82
CA TYR A 411 3.10 -22.29 8.55
C TYR A 411 1.90 -23.22 8.37
N GLU A 412 0.72 -22.78 8.79
CA GLU A 412 -0.55 -23.39 8.42
C GLU A 412 -1.05 -22.70 7.14
N LEU A 413 -1.27 -23.50 6.11
CA LEU A 413 -1.83 -23.10 4.84
C LEU A 413 -3.30 -23.51 4.85
N ARG A 414 -4.17 -22.61 4.40
CA ARG A 414 -5.57 -22.91 4.18
C ARG A 414 -5.98 -22.34 2.83
N TYR A 415 -6.56 -23.16 1.98
CA TYR A 415 -7.11 -22.70 0.72
C TYR A 415 -8.64 -22.61 0.81
N SER A 416 -9.21 -21.50 0.35
CA SER A 416 -10.65 -21.33 0.15
C SER A 416 -10.93 -20.88 -1.28
N SER A 417 -12.10 -21.26 -1.83
CA SER A 417 -12.51 -20.81 -3.16
C SER A 417 -12.84 -19.32 -3.23
N ALA A 418 -13.10 -18.67 -2.08
CA ALA A 418 -13.43 -17.25 -2.01
C ALA A 418 -12.19 -16.36 -1.83
N ASP A 419 -11.25 -16.80 -1.00
CA ASP A 419 -10.14 -15.99 -0.49
C ASP A 419 -8.77 -16.45 -1.03
N GLY A 420 -8.72 -17.61 -1.68
CA GLY A 420 -7.48 -18.20 -2.20
C GLY A 420 -6.65 -18.86 -1.09
N LEU A 421 -5.31 -18.82 -1.24
CA LEU A 421 -4.38 -19.41 -0.27
C LEU A 421 -4.06 -18.44 0.87
N GLU A 422 -4.58 -18.72 2.06
CA GLU A 422 -4.22 -18.08 3.31
C GLU A 422 -3.00 -18.78 3.93
N VAL A 423 -2.09 -17.99 4.51
CA VAL A 423 -0.88 -18.50 5.18
C VAL A 423 -0.77 -17.85 6.55
N THR A 424 -0.87 -18.65 7.60
CA THR A 424 -0.70 -18.21 8.99
C THR A 424 0.51 -18.88 9.61
N ARG A 425 1.22 -18.17 10.50
CA ARG A 425 2.33 -18.77 11.23
C ARG A 425 1.77 -19.72 12.27
N HIS A 426 2.25 -20.96 12.28
CA HIS A 426 1.91 -21.91 13.32
C HIS A 426 2.71 -21.54 14.57
N GLU A 427 2.03 -21.22 15.68
CA GLU A 427 2.67 -20.98 16.98
C GLU A 427 3.35 -22.25 17.53
#